data_AF-A0A5K7XMG4-F1
#
_entry.id   AF-A0A5K7XMG4-F1
#
_cell.length_a   1.000
_cell.length_b   1.000
_cell.length_c   1.000
_cell.angle_alpha   90.00
_cell.angle_beta   90.00
_cell.angle_gamma   90.00
#
_symmetry.space_group_name_H-M   'P 1'
#
loop_
_entity.id
_entity.type
_entity.pdbx_description
1 polymer ?
#
loop_
_entity_poly.entity_id
_entity_poly.type
_entity_poly.pdbx_seq_one_letter_code
_entity_poly.pdbx_strand_id
1 'polypeptide(L)'
;MPRQSNFPSLRLFLSLTIGVAAIWIVAAGMGVSVVGSFSQPRSTESLCIAIDGEPLLDRYVISNGGSRRLPYKTLAGEEVPRNRELANPVILVGNNRPLPWTEGPINWGNRILWCEDHLRWFVVRDAAVDGRAYLVGYNRESKLPSQYLSRAGFQFTPPDKEDYFEVGPRFYHSTGLVTGRKLSGLSFSNQYSGLDIGGATPTPNIYLFDGDDLLEIKLQALSTEKIAAIPRPLALTMAGVPASRAQAGEAKQAAAGQEADEDFQAIQAPRNPRLVIRTTERVVLLNPSNGEQVEYRLPADLHGAAVNVYPVTNERLVVERLENTPTATIRHLTWLSPASEVLRTEEVTTNRREETTPFAAAIILCLAAPLLLLYAPSMVWFAPLGWVEVHPGSTFGEALQEITVGSWQVSLGLFVLSTVLAVFVYRWQRENNRPRPVAWAVAAFLLGVPGFIAYLILYGRPSVARARTRKIATTEPKLLGIEIFA
;
A
#
# COMPACT_ATOMS: atom_id res chain seq x y z
N MET A 1 -7.58 38.81 -51.02
CA MET A 1 -8.01 37.42 -50.80
C MET A 1 -7.64 37.01 -49.38
N PRO A 2 -8.59 36.66 -48.50
CA PRO A 2 -8.27 36.18 -47.17
C PRO A 2 -7.57 34.83 -47.30
N ARG A 3 -6.32 34.74 -46.82
CA ARG A 3 -5.63 33.45 -46.67
C ARG A 3 -6.51 32.61 -45.75
N GLN A 4 -7.23 31.62 -46.30
CA GLN A 4 -7.83 30.55 -45.51
C GLN A 4 -6.67 29.90 -44.76
N SER A 5 -6.56 30.26 -43.48
CA SER A 5 -5.51 29.77 -42.64
C SER A 5 -5.87 28.33 -42.31
N ASN A 6 -5.43 27.39 -43.15
CA ASN A 6 -5.40 25.96 -42.88
C ASN A 6 -4.37 25.69 -41.77
N PHE A 7 -4.56 26.34 -40.62
CA PHE A 7 -3.92 25.89 -39.41
C PHE A 7 -4.52 24.52 -39.11
N PRO A 8 -3.69 23.48 -38.93
CA PRO A 8 -4.11 22.33 -38.14
C PRO A 8 -4.77 22.90 -36.89
N SER A 9 -6.04 22.56 -36.70
CA SER A 9 -6.78 23.11 -35.59
C SER A 9 -6.02 22.78 -34.31
N LEU A 10 -5.93 23.73 -33.38
CA LEU A 10 -5.35 23.50 -32.04
C LEU A 10 -5.91 22.21 -31.42
N ARG A 11 -7.17 21.89 -31.73
CA ARG A 11 -7.85 20.63 -31.38
C ARG A 11 -7.12 19.39 -31.88
N LEU A 12 -6.67 19.36 -33.14
CA LEU A 12 -5.90 18.23 -33.69
C LEU A 12 -4.56 18.07 -32.98
N PHE A 13 -3.85 19.17 -32.72
CA PHE A 13 -2.60 19.13 -31.95
C PHE A 13 -2.82 18.57 -30.55
N LEU A 14 -3.79 19.11 -29.81
CA LEU A 14 -4.12 18.62 -28.46
C LEU A 14 -4.51 17.14 -28.48
N SER A 15 -5.31 16.71 -29.46
CA SER A 15 -5.71 15.30 -29.59
C SER A 15 -4.52 14.38 -29.83
N LEU A 16 -3.60 14.79 -30.73
CA LEU A 16 -2.35 14.05 -30.96
C LEU A 16 -1.45 14.05 -29.71
N THR A 17 -1.34 15.17 -29.01
CA THR A 17 -0.54 15.24 -27.78
C THR A 17 -1.10 14.31 -26.71
N ILE A 18 -2.42 14.26 -26.51
CA ILE A 18 -3.06 13.34 -25.56
C ILE A 18 -2.79 11.88 -25.97
N GLY A 19 -2.97 11.55 -27.25
CA GLY A 19 -2.70 10.20 -27.75
C GLY A 19 -1.24 9.77 -27.57
N VAL A 20 -0.29 10.65 -27.91
CA VAL A 20 1.14 10.38 -27.70
C VAL A 20 1.47 10.29 -26.20
N ALA A 21 0.90 11.15 -25.37
CA ALA A 21 1.10 11.11 -23.92
C ALA A 21 0.62 9.77 -23.33
N ALA A 22 -0.55 9.27 -23.75
CA ALA A 22 -1.06 7.98 -23.30
C ALA A 22 -0.12 6.82 -23.68
N ILE A 23 0.34 6.77 -24.94
CA ILE A 23 1.31 5.75 -25.40
C ILE A 23 2.63 5.87 -24.64
N TRP A 24 3.10 7.10 -24.43
CA TRP A 24 4.35 7.37 -23.73
C TRP A 24 4.29 6.96 -22.26
N ILE A 25 3.19 7.22 -21.54
CA ILE A 25 2.99 6.76 -20.17
C ILE A 25 3.07 5.23 -20.08
N VAL A 26 2.44 4.52 -21.01
CA VAL A 26 2.49 3.04 -21.07
C VAL A 26 3.92 2.56 -21.35
N ALA A 27 4.57 3.13 -22.36
CA ALA A 27 5.94 2.76 -22.73
C ALA A 27 6.95 3.07 -21.60
N ALA A 28 6.81 4.22 -20.96
CA ALA A 28 7.59 4.59 -19.79
C ALA A 28 7.33 3.62 -18.64
N GLY A 29 6.08 3.32 -18.30
CA GLY A 29 5.72 2.34 -17.27
C GLY A 29 6.31 0.95 -17.53
N MET A 30 6.32 0.50 -18.79
CA MET A 30 7.00 -0.73 -19.19
C MET A 30 8.52 -0.62 -19.02
N GLY A 31 9.14 0.47 -19.48
CA GLY A 31 10.57 0.71 -19.33
C GLY A 31 11.02 0.75 -17.87
N VAL A 32 10.23 1.38 -17.00
CA VAL A 32 10.41 1.40 -15.54
C VAL A 32 10.39 -0.01 -14.98
N SER A 33 9.42 -0.83 -15.40
CA SER A 33 9.28 -2.21 -14.96
C SER A 33 10.47 -3.07 -15.42
N VAL A 34 10.94 -2.88 -16.66
CA VAL A 34 12.09 -3.59 -17.23
C VAL A 34 13.39 -3.18 -16.55
N VAL A 35 13.68 -1.88 -16.42
CA VAL A 35 14.87 -1.37 -15.72
C VAL A 35 14.85 -1.78 -14.25
N GLY A 36 13.67 -1.72 -13.61
CA GLY A 36 13.47 -2.22 -12.26
C GLY A 36 13.80 -3.71 -12.13
N SER A 37 13.61 -4.50 -13.19
CA SER A 37 13.98 -5.92 -13.24
C SER A 37 15.48 -6.15 -13.47
N PHE A 38 16.23 -5.16 -13.95
CA PHE A 38 17.69 -5.24 -14.08
C PHE A 38 18.46 -4.62 -12.90
N SER A 39 17.75 -3.95 -11.98
CA SER A 39 18.38 -3.44 -10.77
C SER A 39 18.95 -4.59 -9.93
N GLN A 40 20.05 -4.30 -9.22
CA GLN A 40 20.80 -5.28 -8.41
C GLN A 40 19.88 -6.08 -7.47
N PRO A 41 20.25 -7.35 -7.15
CA PRO A 41 19.49 -8.16 -6.22
C PRO A 41 19.21 -7.37 -4.95
N ARG A 42 17.93 -7.20 -4.64
CA ARG A 42 17.49 -6.35 -3.55
C ARG A 42 17.46 -7.20 -2.29
N SER A 43 18.31 -6.89 -1.32
CA SER A 43 18.13 -7.41 0.03
C SER A 43 17.15 -6.53 0.80
N THR A 44 16.08 -7.11 1.29
CA THR A 44 15.22 -6.47 2.29
C THR A 44 15.53 -7.11 3.63
N GLU A 45 15.71 -6.28 4.65
CA GLU A 45 15.80 -6.73 6.04
C GLU A 45 14.49 -6.39 6.74
N SER A 46 13.91 -7.37 7.40
CA SER A 46 12.76 -7.20 8.29
C SER A 46 13.12 -7.70 9.67
N LEU A 47 12.64 -7.02 10.70
CA LEU A 47 12.75 -7.52 12.05
C LEU A 47 11.66 -8.56 12.30
N CYS A 48 12.03 -9.65 12.97
CA CYS A 48 11.12 -10.63 13.54
C CYS A 48 11.45 -10.79 15.02
N ILE A 49 10.48 -11.19 15.83
CA ILE A 49 10.70 -11.48 17.25
C ILE A 49 10.54 -12.98 17.43
N ALA A 50 11.53 -13.66 18.00
CA ALA A 50 11.42 -15.06 18.39
C ALA A 50 10.43 -15.21 19.55
N ILE A 51 9.88 -16.41 19.76
CA ILE A 51 8.92 -16.66 20.85
C ILE A 51 9.48 -16.42 22.26
N ASP A 52 10.79 -16.36 22.43
CA ASP A 52 11.47 -15.99 23.68
C ASP A 52 11.67 -14.47 23.84
N GLY A 53 11.27 -13.69 22.84
CA GLY A 53 11.43 -12.24 22.80
C GLY A 53 12.76 -11.79 22.20
N GLU A 54 13.61 -12.68 21.68
CA GLU A 54 14.85 -12.28 21.01
C GLU A 54 14.55 -11.63 19.64
N PRO A 55 15.04 -10.41 19.38
CA PRO A 55 14.95 -9.79 18.07
C PRO A 55 15.88 -10.46 17.06
N LEU A 56 15.33 -10.83 15.92
CA LEU A 56 16.03 -11.47 14.80
C LEU A 56 15.83 -10.67 13.51
N LEU A 57 16.89 -10.57 12.71
CA LEU A 57 16.84 -10.01 11.37
C LEU A 57 16.52 -11.11 10.36
N ASP A 58 15.39 -10.99 9.70
CA ASP A 58 15.03 -11.78 8.52
C ASP A 58 15.51 -11.04 7.27
N ARG A 59 16.48 -11.64 6.56
CA ARG A 59 16.99 -11.11 5.30
C ARG A 59 16.45 -11.91 4.12
N TYR A 60 15.85 -11.18 3.18
CA TYR A 60 15.29 -11.70 1.95
C TYR A 60 15.99 -11.08 0.75
N VAL A 61 16.58 -11.92 -0.11
CA VAL A 61 17.24 -11.48 -1.34
C VAL A 61 16.32 -11.79 -2.52
N ILE A 62 15.84 -10.75 -3.19
CA ILE A 62 15.08 -10.86 -4.45
C ILE A 62 16.07 -10.75 -5.59
N SER A 63 16.14 -11.77 -6.42
CA SER A 63 16.95 -11.80 -7.65
C SER A 63 16.08 -12.21 -8.84
N ASN A 64 16.60 -12.06 -10.06
CA ASN A 64 15.89 -12.43 -11.29
C ASN A 64 15.59 -13.94 -11.39
N GLY A 65 16.30 -14.78 -10.63
CA GLY A 65 16.06 -16.22 -10.51
C GLY A 65 15.05 -16.59 -9.43
N GLY A 66 14.39 -15.61 -8.82
CA GLY A 66 13.48 -15.80 -7.71
C GLY A 66 14.04 -15.28 -6.39
N SER A 67 13.35 -15.66 -5.33
CA SER A 67 13.60 -15.16 -4.01
C SER A 67 14.29 -16.17 -3.12
N ARG A 68 15.37 -15.74 -2.47
CA ARG A 68 16.07 -16.56 -1.48
C ARG A 68 15.96 -15.93 -0.10
N ARG A 69 15.38 -16.68 0.83
CA ARG A 69 15.39 -16.41 2.27
C ARG A 69 16.72 -16.87 2.85
N LEU A 70 17.48 -15.98 3.47
CA LEU A 70 18.74 -16.31 4.15
C LEU A 70 18.45 -16.78 5.60
N PRO A 71 19.37 -17.45 6.31
CA PRO A 71 19.21 -17.70 7.74
C PRO A 71 18.85 -16.42 8.51
N TYR A 72 18.16 -16.57 9.64
CA TYR A 72 17.95 -15.42 10.54
C TYR A 72 19.29 -14.96 11.08
N LYS A 73 19.39 -13.69 11.47
CA LYS A 73 20.54 -13.20 12.23
C LYS A 73 20.12 -12.59 13.54
N THR A 74 20.88 -12.82 14.61
CA THR A 74 20.72 -12.03 15.84
C THR A 74 21.16 -10.60 15.58
N LEU A 75 20.86 -9.68 16.51
CA LEU A 75 21.36 -8.30 16.42
C LEU A 75 22.90 -8.21 16.52
N ALA A 76 23.55 -9.24 17.10
CA ALA A 76 25.00 -9.39 17.10
C ALA A 76 25.56 -9.93 15.75
N GLY A 77 24.69 -10.30 14.81
CA GLY A 77 25.06 -10.79 13.48
C GLY A 77 25.26 -12.30 13.38
N GLU A 78 25.03 -13.05 14.46
CA GLU A 78 25.15 -14.52 14.50
C GLU A 78 24.03 -15.17 13.70
N GLU A 79 24.34 -16.20 12.92
CA GLU A 79 23.34 -16.90 12.12
C GLU A 79 22.51 -17.86 12.97
N VAL A 80 21.18 -17.77 12.82
CA VAL A 80 20.20 -18.57 13.52
C VAL A 80 19.40 -19.40 12.50
N PRO A 81 19.23 -20.71 12.74
CA PRO A 81 18.42 -21.57 11.88
C PRO A 81 17.00 -21.03 11.64
N ARG A 82 16.48 -21.24 10.42
CA ARG A 82 15.14 -20.80 10.00
C ARG A 82 13.99 -21.52 10.70
N ASN A 83 14.24 -22.68 11.30
CA ASN A 83 13.25 -23.42 12.07
C ASN A 83 13.02 -22.83 13.47
N ARG A 84 13.67 -21.70 13.81
CA ARG A 84 13.39 -21.00 15.06
C ARG A 84 11.98 -20.45 15.05
N GLU A 85 11.26 -20.72 16.13
CA GLU A 85 9.87 -20.31 16.25
C GLU A 85 9.77 -18.79 16.49
N LEU A 86 8.93 -18.13 15.69
CA LEU A 86 8.72 -16.68 15.74
C LEU A 86 7.38 -16.34 16.40
N ALA A 87 7.36 -15.28 17.19
CA ALA A 87 6.14 -14.63 17.62
C ALA A 87 5.51 -13.91 16.42
N ASN A 88 4.19 -14.02 16.28
CA ASN A 88 3.49 -13.36 15.19
C ASN A 88 3.18 -11.91 15.59
N PRO A 89 3.63 -10.91 14.81
CA PRO A 89 3.20 -9.54 15.04
C PRO A 89 1.70 -9.43 14.84
N VAL A 90 1.06 -8.63 15.70
CA VAL A 90 -0.23 -8.05 15.40
C VAL A 90 -0.13 -6.53 15.41
N ILE A 91 -0.59 -5.90 14.34
CA ILE A 91 -0.54 -4.45 14.20
C ILE A 91 -1.78 -3.87 14.88
N LEU A 92 -1.56 -2.95 15.82
CA LEU A 92 -2.59 -2.21 16.53
C LEU A 92 -2.48 -0.75 16.14
N VAL A 93 -3.52 -0.21 15.51
CA VAL A 93 -3.53 1.21 15.14
C VAL A 93 -3.62 2.10 16.37
N GLY A 94 -2.97 3.25 16.28
CA GLY A 94 -3.04 4.30 17.30
C GLY A 94 -4.32 5.14 17.19
N ASN A 95 -4.35 6.27 17.88
CA ASN A 95 -5.47 7.22 17.83
C ASN A 95 -5.37 8.22 16.67
N ASN A 96 -4.72 7.82 15.58
CA ASN A 96 -4.53 8.68 14.42
C ASN A 96 -5.84 8.73 13.63
N ARG A 97 -6.73 9.65 14.02
CA ARG A 97 -7.85 10.01 13.16
C ARG A 97 -7.30 10.67 11.90
N PRO A 98 -7.84 10.32 10.71
CA PRO A 98 -7.55 11.10 9.51
C PRO A 98 -7.88 12.59 9.78
N LEU A 99 -7.18 13.49 9.09
CA LEU A 99 -7.45 14.92 9.23
C LEU A 99 -8.89 15.21 8.78
N PRO A 100 -9.62 16.15 9.42
CA PRO A 100 -11.03 16.38 9.13
C PRO A 100 -11.38 16.66 7.66
N TRP A 101 -10.44 17.17 6.86
CA TRP A 101 -10.64 17.42 5.43
C TRP A 101 -10.34 16.22 4.53
N THR A 102 -9.67 15.17 5.04
CA THR A 102 -9.47 13.89 4.34
C THR A 102 -10.53 12.85 4.72
N GLU A 103 -11.46 13.20 5.61
CA GLU A 103 -12.65 12.41 5.94
C GLU A 103 -13.66 12.41 4.78
N GLY A 104 -13.24 11.87 3.64
CA GLY A 104 -14.15 11.48 2.57
C GLY A 104 -14.94 10.24 2.99
N PRO A 105 -16.11 9.99 2.36
CA PRO A 105 -16.82 8.74 2.57
C PRO A 105 -15.90 7.56 2.24
N ILE A 106 -15.79 6.58 3.14
CA ILE A 106 -14.94 5.41 2.93
C ILE A 106 -15.28 4.76 1.58
N ASN A 107 -14.32 4.40 0.73
CA ASN A 107 -14.63 3.73 -0.53
C ASN A 107 -15.37 2.40 -0.27
N TRP A 108 -16.34 2.02 -1.12
CA TRP A 108 -17.07 0.75 -1.04
C TRP A 108 -16.16 -0.48 -0.85
N GLY A 109 -15.02 -0.53 -1.55
CA GLY A 109 -14.06 -1.63 -1.41
C GLY A 109 -13.49 -1.76 0.01
N ASN A 110 -13.51 -0.68 0.79
CA ASN A 110 -13.05 -0.62 2.18
C ASN A 110 -14.16 -0.79 3.23
N ARG A 111 -15.42 -0.97 2.79
CA ARG A 111 -16.59 -1.13 3.67
C ARG A 111 -16.98 -2.58 3.93
N ILE A 112 -16.36 -3.52 3.22
CA ILE A 112 -16.76 -4.93 3.23
C ILE A 112 -15.60 -5.78 3.74
N LEU A 113 -15.85 -6.51 4.82
CA LEU A 113 -15.02 -7.63 5.26
C LEU A 113 -15.78 -8.93 5.02
N TRP A 114 -15.08 -10.04 4.83
CA TRP A 114 -15.73 -11.35 4.77
C TRP A 114 -15.04 -12.40 5.63
N CYS A 115 -15.86 -13.33 6.12
CA CYS A 115 -15.46 -14.51 6.87
C CYS A 115 -16.11 -15.73 6.22
N GLU A 116 -15.34 -16.80 6.05
CA GLU A 116 -15.84 -18.06 5.49
C GLU A 116 -16.27 -19.05 6.57
N ASP A 117 -17.56 -19.39 6.55
CA ASP A 117 -18.15 -20.55 7.23
C ASP A 117 -19.06 -21.32 6.25
N HIS A 118 -19.98 -22.15 6.73
CA HIS A 118 -21.02 -22.81 5.91
C HIS A 118 -21.80 -21.79 5.04
N LEU A 119 -22.05 -20.58 5.57
CA LEU A 119 -22.41 -19.39 4.80
C LEU A 119 -21.18 -18.49 4.57
N ARG A 120 -21.20 -17.70 3.49
CA ARG A 120 -20.22 -16.62 3.33
C ARG A 120 -20.76 -15.36 4.01
N TRP A 121 -20.23 -15.06 5.18
CA TRP A 121 -20.62 -13.88 5.96
C TRP A 121 -19.81 -12.68 5.53
N PHE A 122 -20.50 -11.55 5.34
CA PHE A 122 -19.89 -10.27 5.08
C PHE A 122 -20.28 -9.29 6.17
N VAL A 123 -19.33 -8.50 6.62
CA VAL A 123 -19.58 -7.35 7.47
C VAL A 123 -19.65 -6.15 6.54
N VAL A 124 -20.81 -5.48 6.52
CA VAL A 124 -21.08 -4.34 5.65
C VAL A 124 -21.18 -3.10 6.52
N ARG A 125 -20.23 -2.19 6.34
CA ARG A 125 -20.17 -0.90 7.01
C ARG A 125 -20.78 0.20 6.17
N ASP A 126 -21.31 1.23 6.82
CA ASP A 126 -21.67 2.47 6.15
C ASP A 126 -20.43 3.31 5.74
N ALA A 127 -20.69 4.45 5.10
CA ALA A 127 -19.68 5.38 4.62
C ALA A 127 -19.08 6.28 5.71
N ALA A 128 -19.72 6.37 6.88
CA ALA A 128 -19.46 7.40 7.89
C ALA A 128 -18.17 7.11 8.65
N VAL A 129 -17.44 8.13 9.12
CA VAL A 129 -16.19 7.92 9.88
C VAL A 129 -16.47 7.19 11.20
N ASP A 130 -17.51 7.58 11.91
CA ASP A 130 -17.93 6.89 13.15
C ASP A 130 -18.56 5.52 12.91
N GLY A 131 -18.78 5.13 11.65
CA GLY A 131 -18.95 3.77 11.18
C GLY A 131 -19.94 2.89 11.92
N ARG A 132 -21.07 2.62 11.30
CA ARG A 132 -21.94 1.53 11.75
C ARG A 132 -21.87 0.35 10.80
N ALA A 133 -22.06 -0.86 11.31
CA ALA A 133 -22.00 -2.07 10.51
C ALA A 133 -23.13 -3.05 10.84
N TYR A 134 -23.49 -3.85 9.85
CA TYR A 134 -24.31 -5.04 10.03
C TYR A 134 -23.61 -6.22 9.34
N LEU A 135 -24.07 -7.43 9.61
CA LEU A 135 -23.57 -8.62 8.94
C LEU A 135 -24.64 -9.20 8.02
N VAL A 136 -24.21 -9.78 6.91
CA VAL A 136 -25.07 -10.48 5.95
C VAL A 136 -24.42 -11.79 5.51
N GLY A 137 -25.14 -12.89 5.70
CA GLY A 137 -24.76 -14.23 5.30
C GLY A 137 -25.32 -14.55 3.91
N TYR A 138 -24.47 -14.93 2.98
CA TYR A 138 -24.86 -15.37 1.65
C TYR A 138 -24.80 -16.89 1.54
N ASN A 139 -25.84 -17.46 0.93
CA ASN A 139 -25.84 -18.87 0.56
C ASN A 139 -24.79 -19.12 -0.53
N ARG A 140 -23.94 -20.13 -0.33
CA ARG A 140 -22.79 -20.41 -1.21
C ARG A 140 -23.20 -20.79 -2.63
N GLU A 141 -24.34 -21.44 -2.82
CA GLU A 141 -24.78 -21.92 -4.13
C GLU A 141 -25.56 -20.84 -4.89
N SER A 142 -26.64 -20.34 -4.29
CA SER A 142 -27.52 -19.34 -4.91
C SER A 142 -26.92 -17.94 -5.00
N LYS A 143 -25.89 -17.64 -4.19
CA LYS A 143 -25.31 -16.29 -4.04
C LYS A 143 -26.32 -15.23 -3.58
N LEU A 144 -27.46 -15.64 -3.02
CA LEU A 144 -28.46 -14.73 -2.48
C LEU A 144 -28.22 -14.49 -0.97
N PRO A 145 -28.58 -13.29 -0.45
CA PRO A 145 -28.64 -13.06 0.98
C PRO A 145 -29.60 -14.06 1.62
N SER A 146 -29.14 -14.72 2.68
CA SER A 146 -29.90 -15.72 3.41
C SER A 146 -30.24 -15.27 4.82
N GLN A 147 -29.38 -14.47 5.44
CA GLN A 147 -29.54 -14.01 6.81
C GLN A 147 -28.82 -12.68 7.02
N TYR A 148 -29.33 -11.88 7.93
CA TYR A 148 -28.73 -10.65 8.40
C TYR A 148 -28.55 -10.71 9.91
N LEU A 149 -27.57 -9.99 10.42
CA LEU A 149 -27.33 -9.84 11.85
C LEU A 149 -27.03 -8.37 12.18
N SER A 150 -27.71 -7.89 13.22
CA SER A 150 -27.61 -6.54 13.76
C SER A 150 -27.71 -6.58 15.29
N ARG A 151 -27.82 -5.43 15.97
CA ARG A 151 -28.12 -5.35 17.41
C ARG A 151 -29.46 -5.98 17.78
N ALA A 152 -30.41 -6.04 16.85
CA ALA A 152 -31.69 -6.72 17.03
C ALA A 152 -31.58 -8.26 16.95
N GLY A 153 -30.37 -8.80 16.65
CA GLY A 153 -30.12 -10.22 16.50
C GLY A 153 -30.17 -10.70 15.04
N PHE A 154 -30.34 -12.02 14.88
CA PHE A 154 -30.40 -12.67 13.57
C PHE A 154 -31.80 -12.54 12.95
N GLN A 155 -31.85 -12.18 11.67
CA GLN A 155 -33.10 -11.93 10.95
C GLN A 155 -32.97 -12.23 9.44
N PHE A 156 -34.10 -12.31 8.73
CA PHE A 156 -34.13 -12.62 7.29
C PHE A 156 -34.22 -11.39 6.38
N THR A 157 -34.46 -10.21 6.95
CA THR A 157 -34.56 -8.93 6.22
C THR A 157 -33.39 -8.02 6.56
N PRO A 158 -32.99 -7.08 5.67
CA PRO A 158 -32.01 -6.06 6.01
C PRO A 158 -32.41 -5.30 7.28
N PRO A 159 -31.48 -5.05 8.22
CA PRO A 159 -31.76 -4.27 9.43
C PRO A 159 -31.93 -2.79 9.12
N ASP A 160 -32.64 -2.09 10.00
CA ASP A 160 -32.68 -0.63 9.99
C ASP A 160 -31.33 -0.07 10.49
N LYS A 161 -30.99 1.16 10.08
CA LYS A 161 -29.66 1.75 10.35
C LYS A 161 -29.41 2.01 11.84
N GLU A 162 -30.49 2.15 12.59
CA GLU A 162 -30.51 2.33 14.03
C GLU A 162 -30.07 1.05 14.74
N ASP A 163 -30.28 -0.12 14.13
CA ASP A 163 -29.91 -1.42 14.70
C ASP A 163 -28.48 -1.86 14.33
N TYR A 164 -27.75 -1.09 13.51
CA TYR A 164 -26.38 -1.44 13.15
C TYR A 164 -25.45 -1.37 14.37
N PHE A 165 -24.45 -2.24 14.44
CA PHE A 165 -23.39 -2.21 15.45
C PHE A 165 -22.55 -0.94 15.34
N GLU A 166 -22.17 -0.36 16.48
CA GLU A 166 -21.34 0.84 16.57
C GLU A 166 -19.85 0.47 16.53
N VAL A 167 -19.31 0.27 15.33
CA VAL A 167 -17.91 -0.16 15.13
C VAL A 167 -16.90 0.99 15.17
N GLY A 168 -17.35 2.24 15.07
CA GLY A 168 -16.51 3.42 15.22
C GLY A 168 -15.58 3.70 14.02
N PRO A 169 -14.64 4.64 14.20
CA PRO A 169 -13.54 4.90 13.25
C PRO A 169 -12.52 3.74 13.18
N ARG A 170 -12.57 2.82 14.14
CA ARG A 170 -11.67 1.65 14.31
C ARG A 170 -11.69 0.73 13.08
N PHE A 171 -12.78 0.74 12.34
CA PHE A 171 -12.94 -0.09 11.15
C PHE A 171 -12.21 0.46 9.92
N TYR A 172 -11.77 1.72 9.93
CA TYR A 172 -11.04 2.34 8.82
C TYR A 172 -9.77 1.54 8.44
N HIS A 173 -9.16 0.89 9.44
CA HIS A 173 -7.97 0.04 9.27
C HIS A 173 -8.25 -1.45 9.46
N SER A 174 -9.51 -1.91 9.40
CA SER A 174 -9.90 -3.31 9.68
C SER A 174 -9.64 -3.76 11.12
N THR A 175 -9.38 -2.84 12.03
CA THR A 175 -9.01 -3.14 13.41
C THR A 175 -10.21 -3.16 14.36
N GLY A 176 -11.44 -3.21 13.87
CA GLY A 176 -12.64 -3.26 14.72
C GLY A 176 -13.26 -4.66 14.83
N LEU A 177 -12.75 -5.63 14.07
CA LEU A 177 -13.36 -6.93 13.89
C LEU A 177 -12.32 -8.00 13.59
N VAL A 178 -12.54 -9.17 14.18
CA VAL A 178 -11.70 -10.34 13.97
C VAL A 178 -12.58 -11.57 13.81
N THR A 179 -12.12 -12.52 13.02
CA THR A 179 -12.72 -13.86 12.93
C THR A 179 -11.71 -14.88 13.39
N GLY A 180 -12.20 -15.97 13.98
CA GLY A 180 -11.38 -17.15 14.27
C GLY A 180 -10.66 -17.71 13.04
N ARG A 181 -11.26 -17.61 11.86
CA ARG A 181 -10.70 -18.04 10.57
C ARG A 181 -10.02 -16.91 9.81
N LYS A 182 -9.26 -17.28 8.77
CA LYS A 182 -8.60 -16.37 7.83
C LYS A 182 -9.58 -15.28 7.35
N LEU A 183 -9.40 -14.06 7.87
CA LEU A 183 -10.04 -12.88 7.30
C LEU A 183 -9.36 -12.61 5.96
N SER A 184 -10.14 -12.58 4.89
CA SER A 184 -9.65 -12.18 3.58
C SER A 184 -10.49 -10.98 3.15
N GLY A 185 -9.85 -9.92 2.67
CA GLY A 185 -10.52 -8.66 2.35
C GLY A 185 -9.75 -7.46 2.88
N LEU A 186 -9.75 -6.39 2.09
CA LEU A 186 -8.94 -5.17 2.19
C LEU A 186 -7.49 -5.30 1.72
N SER A 187 -7.05 -4.31 0.95
CA SER A 187 -5.70 -4.23 0.34
C SER A 187 -4.54 -4.22 1.35
N PHE A 188 -4.84 -4.07 2.65
CA PHE A 188 -3.88 -4.17 3.75
C PHE A 188 -3.77 -5.59 4.35
N SER A 189 -4.65 -6.52 3.97
CA SER A 189 -4.74 -7.88 4.54
C SER A 189 -3.62 -8.84 4.12
N ASN A 190 -2.79 -8.49 3.12
CA ASN A 190 -1.65 -9.32 2.74
C ASN A 190 -0.58 -9.44 3.85
N GLN A 191 -0.58 -8.55 4.85
CA GLN A 191 0.28 -8.69 6.03
C GLN A 191 -0.29 -9.64 7.09
N TYR A 192 -1.60 -9.95 7.04
CA TYR A 192 -2.29 -10.83 7.98
C TYR A 192 -2.60 -12.22 7.40
N SER A 193 -2.46 -12.40 6.08
CA SER A 193 -2.82 -13.63 5.37
C SER A 193 -1.91 -14.84 5.63
N GLY A 194 -0.84 -14.66 6.41
CA GLY A 194 0.12 -15.70 6.78
C GLY A 194 -0.05 -16.28 8.19
N LEU A 195 -1.06 -15.84 8.95
CA LEU A 195 -1.43 -16.47 10.23
C LEU A 195 -2.14 -17.80 9.95
N ASP A 196 -1.39 -18.79 9.50
CA ASP A 196 -1.75 -20.17 9.77
C ASP A 196 -1.50 -20.35 11.28
N ILE A 197 -2.53 -20.10 12.09
CA ILE A 197 -2.50 -20.29 13.55
C ILE A 197 -2.51 -21.80 13.79
N GLY A 198 -1.36 -22.45 13.49
CA GLY A 198 -1.03 -23.87 13.67
C GLY A 198 -2.18 -24.81 14.04
N GLY A 199 -3.07 -25.12 13.08
CA GLY A 199 -3.99 -26.26 13.15
C GLY A 199 -5.17 -26.17 14.11
N ALA A 200 -5.17 -25.28 15.11
CA ALA A 200 -6.33 -25.03 15.94
C ALA A 200 -7.19 -23.96 15.26
N THR A 201 -7.97 -24.32 14.23
CA THR A 201 -8.97 -23.38 13.70
C THR A 201 -9.87 -22.99 14.87
N PRO A 202 -9.82 -21.74 15.34
CA PRO A 202 -10.80 -21.28 16.31
C PRO A 202 -12.18 -21.51 15.70
N THR A 203 -13.17 -21.72 16.57
CA THR A 203 -14.58 -21.72 16.21
C THR A 203 -14.88 -20.56 15.24
N PRO A 204 -15.80 -20.73 14.27
CA PRO A 204 -16.14 -19.69 13.29
C PRO A 204 -16.93 -18.55 13.95
N ASN A 205 -16.36 -17.97 14.98
CA ASN A 205 -16.91 -16.88 15.76
C ASN A 205 -16.34 -15.57 15.21
N ILE A 206 -17.18 -14.55 15.18
CA ILE A 206 -16.78 -13.18 14.86
C ILE A 206 -16.71 -12.41 16.17
N TYR A 207 -15.62 -11.71 16.39
CA TYR A 207 -15.45 -10.79 17.51
C TYR A 207 -15.50 -9.37 16.96
N LEU A 208 -16.37 -8.52 17.50
CA LEU A 208 -16.49 -7.13 17.09
C LEU A 208 -16.83 -6.24 18.27
N PHE A 209 -16.54 -4.95 18.14
CA PHE A 209 -17.01 -3.96 19.10
C PHE A 209 -18.36 -3.37 18.69
N ASP A 210 -19.22 -3.20 19.69
CA ASP A 210 -20.41 -2.37 19.65
C ASP A 210 -20.28 -1.29 20.74
N GLY A 211 -19.85 -0.09 20.36
CA GLY A 211 -19.48 0.94 21.33
C GLY A 211 -18.26 0.50 22.14
N ASP A 212 -18.43 0.36 23.46
CA ASP A 212 -17.39 -0.13 24.38
C ASP A 212 -17.55 -1.64 24.67
N ASP A 213 -18.56 -2.31 24.13
CA ASP A 213 -18.81 -3.72 24.38
C ASP A 213 -18.13 -4.59 23.33
N LEU A 214 -17.38 -5.59 23.79
CA LEU A 214 -16.82 -6.63 22.95
C LEU A 214 -17.80 -7.78 22.86
N LEU A 215 -18.28 -8.04 21.65
CA LEU A 215 -19.24 -9.09 21.36
C LEU A 215 -18.54 -10.28 20.71
N GLU A 216 -18.94 -11.49 21.11
CA GLU A 216 -18.69 -12.74 20.41
C GLU A 216 -19.97 -13.16 19.68
N ILE A 217 -19.88 -13.28 18.37
CA ILE A 217 -20.97 -13.74 17.51
C ILE A 217 -20.65 -15.18 17.12
N LYS A 218 -21.46 -16.11 17.62
CA LYS A 218 -21.34 -17.55 17.34
C LYS A 218 -22.21 -17.88 16.13
N LEU A 219 -21.61 -17.88 14.94
CA LEU A 219 -22.33 -18.04 13.68
C LEU A 219 -23.11 -19.36 13.58
N GLN A 220 -22.62 -20.44 14.18
CA GLN A 220 -23.31 -21.73 14.16
C GLN A 220 -24.48 -21.79 15.16
N ALA A 221 -24.33 -21.15 16.32
CA ALA A 221 -25.37 -21.10 17.34
C ALA A 221 -26.40 -19.99 17.06
N LEU A 222 -26.14 -19.13 16.06
CA LEU A 222 -26.92 -17.94 15.77
C LEU A 222 -27.15 -17.10 17.03
N SER A 223 -26.10 -16.92 17.83
CA SER A 223 -26.13 -16.12 19.06
C SER A 223 -25.06 -15.03 19.06
N THR A 224 -25.34 -13.98 19.81
CA THR A 224 -24.41 -12.88 20.10
C THR A 224 -24.30 -12.76 21.61
N GLU A 225 -23.09 -12.82 22.13
CA GLU A 225 -22.80 -12.76 23.56
C GLU A 225 -21.81 -11.64 23.85
N LYS A 226 -22.06 -10.86 24.90
CA LYS A 226 -21.10 -9.88 25.40
C LYS A 226 -20.04 -10.61 26.22
N ILE A 227 -18.79 -10.55 25.78
CA ILE A 227 -17.67 -11.22 26.47
C ILE A 227 -16.85 -10.28 27.34
N ALA A 228 -16.79 -8.98 27.02
CA ALA A 228 -16.11 -7.98 27.83
C ALA A 228 -16.67 -6.58 27.58
N ALA A 229 -16.43 -5.67 28.53
CA ALA A 229 -16.59 -4.23 28.32
C ALA A 229 -15.19 -3.60 28.32
N ILE A 230 -14.80 -3.01 27.19
CA ILE A 230 -13.49 -2.38 27.00
C ILE A 230 -13.72 -0.89 26.77
N PRO A 231 -13.46 -0.03 27.77
CA PRO A 231 -13.63 1.41 27.61
C PRO A 231 -12.72 1.96 26.51
N ARG A 232 -13.31 2.68 25.55
CA ARG A 232 -12.61 3.40 24.46
C ARG A 232 -11.61 2.51 23.71
N PRO A 233 -12.05 1.40 23.11
CA PRO A 233 -11.14 0.56 22.37
C PRO A 233 -10.78 1.23 21.03
N LEU A 234 -9.53 1.06 20.63
CA LEU A 234 -8.96 1.61 19.39
C LEU A 234 -8.81 0.52 18.33
N ALA A 235 -8.37 -0.68 18.73
CA ALA A 235 -8.13 -1.80 17.84
C ALA A 235 -8.45 -3.14 18.50
N LEU A 236 -8.80 -4.13 17.67
CA LEU A 236 -9.06 -5.53 17.95
C LEU A 236 -8.41 -6.34 16.84
N THR A 237 -7.59 -7.30 17.24
CA THR A 237 -6.94 -8.30 16.37
C THR A 237 -6.85 -9.63 17.14
N MET A 238 -6.28 -10.67 16.55
CA MET A 238 -6.03 -11.95 17.23
C MET A 238 -4.60 -12.39 17.00
N ALA A 239 -3.97 -12.87 18.06
CA ALA A 239 -2.63 -13.43 18.05
C ALA A 239 -2.65 -14.85 18.60
N GLY A 240 -1.80 -15.71 18.06
CA GLY A 240 -1.48 -17.00 18.68
C GLY A 240 -0.39 -16.78 19.72
N VAL A 241 -0.72 -16.97 21.00
CA VAL A 241 0.27 -16.91 22.10
C VAL A 241 0.88 -18.30 22.27
N PRO A 242 2.21 -18.44 22.26
CA PRO A 242 2.85 -19.74 22.50
C PRO A 242 2.33 -20.36 23.80
N ALA A 243 1.91 -21.62 23.75
CA ALA A 243 1.54 -22.35 24.95
C ALA A 243 2.74 -22.44 25.92
N SER A 244 2.48 -22.54 27.22
CA SER A 244 3.57 -22.68 28.20
C SER A 244 4.36 -23.97 27.91
N ARG A 245 5.64 -24.04 28.30
CA ARG A 245 6.46 -25.26 28.08
C ARG A 245 5.80 -26.52 28.63
N ALA A 246 5.06 -26.41 29.74
CA ALA A 246 4.28 -27.52 30.30
C ALA A 246 3.20 -28.00 29.33
N GLN A 247 2.39 -27.08 28.79
CA GLN A 247 1.35 -27.38 27.81
C GLN A 247 1.93 -27.93 26.50
N ALA A 248 3.07 -27.39 26.05
CA ALA A 248 3.76 -27.89 24.86
C ALA A 248 4.28 -29.32 25.05
N GLY A 249 4.75 -29.68 26.26
CA GLY A 249 5.19 -31.03 26.60
C GLY A 249 4.05 -32.05 26.56
N GLU A 250 2.89 -31.70 27.11
CA GLU A 250 1.67 -32.52 27.07
C GLU A 250 1.17 -32.73 25.63
N ALA A 251 1.13 -31.67 24.83
CA ALA A 251 0.74 -31.75 23.42
C ALA A 251 1.68 -32.64 22.61
N LYS A 252 2.99 -32.54 22.86
CA LYS A 252 4.00 -33.38 22.20
C LYS A 252 3.86 -34.85 22.58
N GLN A 253 3.52 -35.16 23.84
CA GLN A 253 3.25 -36.54 24.27
C GLN A 253 1.97 -37.09 23.64
N ALA A 254 0.92 -36.27 23.51
CA ALA A 254 -0.31 -36.66 22.82
C ALA A 254 -0.08 -36.92 21.31
N ALA A 255 0.79 -36.13 20.67
CA ALA A 255 1.11 -36.27 19.25
C ALA A 255 2.11 -37.41 18.94
N ALA A 256 2.93 -37.85 19.90
CA ALA A 256 3.94 -38.89 19.71
C ALA A 256 3.39 -40.27 19.31
N GLY A 257 2.06 -40.46 19.34
CA GLY A 257 1.38 -41.67 18.85
C GLY A 257 0.98 -41.63 17.38
N GLN A 258 1.23 -40.54 16.65
CA GLN A 258 0.93 -40.40 15.22
C GLN A 258 2.25 -40.32 14.45
N GLU A 259 2.48 -41.23 13.48
CA GLU A 259 3.60 -41.16 12.54
C GLU A 259 3.49 -39.85 11.74
N ALA A 260 4.20 -38.82 12.21
CA ALA A 260 4.23 -37.53 11.55
C ALA A 260 5.20 -37.59 10.38
N ASP A 261 4.69 -37.28 9.19
CA ASP A 261 5.44 -37.11 7.95
C ASP A 261 6.60 -36.11 8.19
N GLU A 262 7.84 -36.60 8.20
CA GLU A 262 9.03 -35.85 8.66
C GLU A 262 9.29 -34.57 7.84
N ASP A 263 8.76 -34.48 6.62
CA ASP A 263 8.98 -33.36 5.70
C ASP A 263 8.02 -32.17 5.90
N PHE A 264 6.90 -32.35 6.62
CA PHE A 264 5.87 -31.29 6.75
C PHE A 264 5.79 -30.63 8.14
N GLN A 265 6.55 -31.11 9.12
CA GLN A 265 6.32 -30.79 10.52
C GLN A 265 7.57 -30.26 11.24
N ALA A 266 8.01 -29.05 10.87
CA ALA A 266 8.36 -28.10 11.92
C ALA A 266 7.04 -27.73 12.63
N ILE A 267 6.58 -28.62 13.52
CA ILE A 267 5.35 -28.44 14.31
C ILE A 267 5.47 -27.09 15.00
N GLN A 268 4.73 -26.10 14.52
CA GLN A 268 4.57 -24.86 15.29
C GLN A 268 4.03 -25.28 16.65
N ALA A 269 4.69 -24.86 17.72
CA ALA A 269 4.22 -25.19 19.06
C ALA A 269 2.74 -24.78 19.16
N PRO A 270 1.89 -25.57 19.85
CA PRO A 270 0.49 -25.24 20.00
C PRO A 270 0.36 -23.80 20.50
N ARG A 271 -0.50 -23.02 19.85
CA ARG A 271 -0.74 -21.62 20.19
C ARG A 271 -2.14 -21.46 20.75
N ASN A 272 -2.24 -20.76 21.87
CA ASN A 272 -3.51 -20.36 22.44
C ASN A 272 -3.97 -19.08 21.73
N PRO A 273 -5.09 -19.10 20.98
CA PRO A 273 -5.61 -17.89 20.36
C PRO A 273 -6.03 -16.90 21.45
N ARG A 274 -5.54 -15.67 21.38
CA ARG A 274 -5.95 -14.55 22.24
C ARG A 274 -6.40 -13.40 21.36
N LEU A 275 -7.52 -12.78 21.73
CA LEU A 275 -7.89 -11.47 21.22
C LEU A 275 -6.91 -10.45 21.78
N VAL A 276 -6.35 -9.61 20.90
CA VAL A 276 -5.44 -8.53 21.27
C VAL A 276 -6.18 -7.22 21.06
N ILE A 277 -6.46 -6.53 22.15
CA ILE A 277 -7.28 -5.34 22.18
C ILE A 277 -6.42 -4.15 22.58
N ARG A 278 -6.46 -3.08 21.80
CA ARG A 278 -5.77 -1.82 22.09
C ARG A 278 -6.75 -0.80 22.64
N THR A 279 -6.43 -0.15 23.75
CA THR A 279 -7.02 1.16 24.11
C THR A 279 -5.94 2.24 23.96
N THR A 280 -6.16 3.48 24.40
CA THR A 280 -5.08 4.50 24.41
C THR A 280 -3.92 4.10 25.33
N GLU A 281 -4.20 3.58 26.52
CA GLU A 281 -3.19 3.42 27.58
C GLU A 281 -2.74 1.98 27.79
N ARG A 282 -3.45 1.00 27.20
CA ARG A 282 -3.16 -0.42 27.45
C ARG A 282 -3.34 -1.29 26.21
N VAL A 283 -2.78 -2.49 26.29
CA VAL A 283 -3.06 -3.64 25.44
C VAL A 283 -3.62 -4.74 26.32
N VAL A 284 -4.74 -5.33 25.94
CA VAL A 284 -5.40 -6.44 26.66
C VAL A 284 -5.31 -7.69 25.80
N LEU A 285 -4.76 -8.76 26.36
CA LEU A 285 -4.81 -10.11 25.79
C LEU A 285 -5.96 -10.88 26.44
N LEU A 286 -7.05 -11.11 25.71
CA LEU A 286 -8.24 -11.80 26.19
C LEU A 286 -8.33 -13.20 25.57
N ASN A 287 -8.50 -14.24 26.38
CA ASN A 287 -8.83 -15.57 25.88
C ASN A 287 -10.33 -15.70 25.69
N PRO A 288 -10.81 -15.90 24.46
CA PRO A 288 -12.23 -16.02 24.20
C PRO A 288 -12.85 -17.27 24.83
N SER A 289 -12.07 -18.33 25.08
CA SER A 289 -12.62 -19.61 25.56
C SER A 289 -12.98 -19.63 27.05
N ASN A 290 -12.23 -18.89 27.88
CA ASN A 290 -12.39 -18.91 29.33
C ASN A 290 -12.50 -17.50 29.97
N GLY A 291 -12.43 -16.44 29.16
CA GLY A 291 -12.49 -15.04 29.63
C GLY A 291 -11.24 -14.55 30.37
N GLU A 292 -10.16 -15.34 30.43
CA GLU A 292 -8.92 -14.94 31.08
C GLU A 292 -8.29 -13.75 30.32
N GLN A 293 -7.97 -12.68 31.07
CA GLN A 293 -7.40 -11.46 30.53
C GLN A 293 -6.06 -11.13 31.18
N VAL A 294 -5.11 -10.66 30.37
CA VAL A 294 -3.84 -10.07 30.82
C VAL A 294 -3.74 -8.66 30.25
N GLU A 295 -3.55 -7.67 31.10
CA GLU A 295 -3.44 -6.26 30.70
C GLU A 295 -2.01 -5.76 30.80
N TYR A 296 -1.55 -5.05 29.76
CA TYR A 296 -0.25 -4.38 29.73
C TYR A 296 -0.49 -2.88 29.56
N ARG A 297 -0.10 -2.07 30.55
CA ARG A 297 -0.06 -0.61 30.40
C ARG A 297 1.08 -0.23 29.47
N LEU A 298 0.77 0.59 28.47
CA LEU A 298 1.76 1.11 27.56
C LEU A 298 2.45 2.35 28.15
N PRO A 299 3.76 2.51 27.92
CA PRO A 299 4.47 3.76 28.10
C PRO A 299 3.78 4.95 27.40
N ALA A 300 3.92 6.14 27.99
CA ALA A 300 3.22 7.35 27.54
C ALA A 300 3.53 7.71 26.07
N ASP A 301 4.75 7.45 25.60
CA ASP A 301 5.18 7.71 24.22
C ASP A 301 4.55 6.76 23.19
N LEU A 302 3.85 5.72 23.64
CA LEU A 302 3.10 4.77 22.79
C LEU A 302 1.58 5.02 22.80
N HIS A 303 1.06 5.97 23.58
CA HIS A 303 -0.39 6.14 23.76
C HIS A 303 -1.15 6.51 22.47
N GLY A 304 -0.54 7.29 21.59
CA GLY A 304 -1.10 7.67 20.29
C GLY A 304 -0.53 6.90 19.09
N ALA A 305 0.57 6.16 19.28
CA ALA A 305 1.30 5.54 18.18
C ALA A 305 0.60 4.28 17.67
N ALA A 306 0.73 4.03 16.36
CA ALA A 306 0.52 2.69 15.83
C ALA A 306 1.69 1.79 16.28
N VAL A 307 1.37 0.59 16.76
CA VAL A 307 2.36 -0.34 17.32
C VAL A 307 2.14 -1.75 16.79
N ASN A 308 3.22 -2.50 16.62
CA ASN A 308 3.14 -3.95 16.48
C ASN A 308 3.31 -4.57 17.86
N VAL A 309 2.53 -5.60 18.14
CA VAL A 309 2.57 -6.32 19.40
C VAL A 309 2.90 -7.78 19.15
N TYR A 310 3.85 -8.29 19.92
CA TYR A 310 4.31 -9.67 19.88
C TYR A 310 4.10 -10.30 21.26
N PRO A 311 3.03 -11.08 21.45
CA PRO A 311 2.92 -11.94 22.62
C PRO A 311 4.02 -13.01 22.56
N VAL A 312 4.89 -13.01 23.56
CA VAL A 312 6.01 -13.95 23.66
C VAL A 312 5.83 -14.84 24.90
N THR A 313 6.72 -15.81 25.08
CA THR A 313 6.70 -16.72 26.23
C THR A 313 6.91 -15.97 27.56
N ASN A 314 6.55 -16.63 28.67
CA ASN A 314 6.59 -16.09 30.04
C ASN A 314 5.69 -14.86 30.24
N GLU A 315 4.58 -14.79 29.52
CA GLU A 315 3.59 -13.70 29.64
C GLU A 315 4.21 -12.31 29.45
N ARG A 316 5.22 -12.22 28.58
CA ARG A 316 5.80 -10.93 28.20
C ARG A 316 5.18 -10.46 26.91
N LEU A 317 5.16 -9.13 26.77
CA LEU A 317 4.72 -8.47 25.56
C LEU A 317 5.89 -7.68 24.99
N VAL A 318 6.23 -7.90 23.72
CA VAL A 318 7.11 -6.97 22.99
C VAL A 318 6.24 -6.03 22.20
N VAL A 319 6.41 -4.74 22.42
CA VAL A 319 5.73 -3.68 21.69
C VAL A 319 6.75 -2.98 20.81
N GLU A 320 6.47 -2.90 19.52
CA GLU A 320 7.31 -2.26 18.52
C GLU A 320 6.61 -1.02 17.98
N ARG A 321 7.27 0.13 18.07
CA ARG A 321 6.90 1.34 17.33
C ARG A 321 7.84 1.49 16.13
N LEU A 322 7.26 1.67 14.95
CA LEU A 322 8.01 1.89 13.73
C LEU A 322 8.16 3.38 13.47
N GLU A 323 9.39 3.78 13.15
CA GLU A 323 9.73 5.10 12.68
C GLU A 323 10.45 4.94 11.33
N ASN A 324 9.82 5.43 10.27
CA ASN A 324 10.39 5.33 8.93
C ASN A 324 11.13 6.61 8.60
N THR A 325 12.41 6.49 8.27
CA THR A 325 13.22 7.56 7.69
C THR A 325 13.35 7.33 6.17
N PRO A 326 13.90 8.30 5.42
CA PRO A 326 14.15 8.12 3.99
C PRO A 326 15.10 6.95 3.67
N THR A 327 16.03 6.63 4.58
CA THR A 327 17.10 5.64 4.34
C THR A 327 16.99 4.39 5.20
N ALA A 328 16.22 4.42 6.29
CA ALA A 328 16.12 3.32 7.24
C ALA A 328 14.73 3.20 7.85
N THR A 329 14.47 2.06 8.46
CA THR A 329 13.33 1.88 9.37
C THR A 329 13.91 1.65 10.76
N ILE A 330 13.70 2.62 11.64
CA ILE A 330 14.06 2.56 13.06
C ILE A 330 12.90 1.87 13.79
N ARG A 331 13.22 0.84 14.56
CA ARG A 331 12.24 0.03 15.29
C ARG A 331 12.53 0.16 16.78
N HIS A 332 11.60 0.79 17.49
CA HIS A 332 11.67 0.98 18.93
C HIS A 332 10.95 -0.19 19.61
N LEU A 333 11.72 -1.09 20.22
CA LEU A 333 11.23 -2.29 20.88
C LEU A 333 11.15 -2.06 22.39
N THR A 334 10.01 -2.39 22.99
CA THR A 334 9.77 -2.30 24.43
C THR A 334 9.25 -3.63 24.95
N TRP A 335 9.95 -4.23 25.92
CA TRP A 335 9.51 -5.44 26.58
C TRP A 335 8.75 -5.08 27.85
N LEU A 336 7.52 -5.55 27.96
CA LEU A 336 6.64 -5.33 29.11
C LEU A 336 6.43 -6.64 29.87
N SER A 337 6.50 -6.55 31.20
CA SER A 337 6.09 -7.64 32.10
C SER A 337 4.56 -7.69 32.26
N PRO A 338 4.00 -8.78 32.80
CA PRO A 338 2.58 -8.84 33.19
C PRO A 338 2.18 -7.72 34.17
N ALA A 339 3.12 -7.26 35.01
CA ALA A 339 2.91 -6.15 35.94
C ALA A 339 2.97 -4.77 35.24
N SER A 340 3.11 -4.74 33.91
CA SER A 340 3.29 -3.54 33.08
C SER A 340 4.57 -2.75 33.36
N GLU A 341 5.58 -3.42 33.90
CA GLU A 341 6.91 -2.82 34.07
C GLU A 341 7.70 -2.93 32.75
N VAL A 342 8.41 -1.86 32.39
CA VAL A 342 9.33 -1.87 31.25
C VAL A 342 10.58 -2.63 31.65
N LEU A 343 10.74 -3.84 31.12
CA LEU A 343 11.87 -4.72 31.40
C LEU A 343 13.11 -4.32 30.61
N ARG A 344 12.91 -3.90 29.36
CA ARG A 344 13.96 -3.54 28.43
C ARG A 344 13.40 -2.63 27.34
N THR A 345 14.24 -1.75 26.81
CA THR A 345 14.00 -1.01 25.57
C THR A 345 15.20 -1.18 24.66
N GLU A 346 14.96 -1.29 23.36
CA GLU A 346 16.01 -1.49 22.36
C GLU A 346 15.61 -0.79 21.07
N GLU A 347 16.56 -0.12 20.42
CA GLU A 347 16.36 0.52 19.13
C GLU A 347 17.10 -0.30 18.06
N VAL A 348 16.37 -0.76 17.05
CA VAL A 348 16.93 -1.53 15.94
C VAL A 348 16.74 -0.77 14.64
N THR A 349 17.84 -0.39 14.02
CA THR A 349 17.82 0.18 12.68
C THR A 349 17.90 -0.95 11.66
N THR A 350 16.82 -1.13 10.91
CA THR A 350 16.79 -2.04 9.75
C THR A 350 17.03 -1.25 8.48
N ASN A 351 17.84 -1.80 7.58
CA ASN A 351 17.99 -1.22 6.26
C ASN A 351 16.63 -1.26 5.57
N ARG A 352 16.06 -0.08 5.32
CA ARG A 352 14.86 0.01 4.49
C ARG A 352 15.24 -0.58 3.14
N ARG A 353 14.31 -1.28 2.50
CA ARG A 353 14.43 -1.60 1.08
C ARG A 353 14.94 -0.33 0.40
N GLU A 354 16.12 -0.36 -0.22
CA GLU A 354 16.56 0.76 -1.05
C GLU A 354 15.47 0.90 -2.11
N GLU A 355 14.54 1.82 -1.84
CA GLU A 355 13.63 2.31 -2.86
C GLU A 355 14.54 2.83 -3.95
N THR A 356 14.16 2.52 -5.18
CA THR A 356 14.86 2.92 -6.41
C THR A 356 15.55 4.26 -6.18
N THR A 357 16.88 4.32 -6.29
CA THR A 357 17.66 5.50 -5.86
C THR A 357 16.96 6.79 -6.31
N PRO A 358 16.99 7.88 -5.54
CA PRO A 358 16.26 9.11 -5.89
C PRO A 358 16.48 9.52 -7.34
N PHE A 359 17.69 9.29 -7.86
CA PHE A 359 18.03 9.46 -9.27
C PHE A 359 17.31 8.50 -10.24
N ALA A 360 17.25 7.19 -9.94
CA ALA A 360 16.50 6.24 -10.74
C ALA A 360 14.99 6.50 -10.67
N ALA A 361 14.44 6.80 -9.48
CA ALA A 361 13.06 7.25 -9.32
C ALA A 361 12.79 8.55 -10.10
N ALA A 362 13.76 9.46 -10.14
CA ALA A 362 13.71 10.68 -10.93
C ALA A 362 13.67 10.40 -12.42
N ILE A 363 14.54 9.52 -12.94
CA ILE A 363 14.51 9.12 -14.35
C ILE A 363 13.15 8.50 -14.68
N ILE A 364 12.65 7.62 -13.82
CA ILE A 364 11.35 6.97 -13.95
C ILE A 364 10.22 8.02 -14.02
N LEU A 365 10.20 9.01 -13.11
CA LEU A 365 9.23 10.09 -13.09
C LEU A 365 9.36 11.04 -14.30
N CYS A 366 10.59 11.38 -14.69
CA CYS A 366 10.88 12.17 -15.89
C CYS A 366 10.34 11.48 -17.15
N LEU A 367 10.49 10.16 -17.23
CA LEU A 367 9.97 9.36 -18.33
C LEU A 367 8.45 9.20 -18.23
N ALA A 368 7.87 9.05 -17.05
CA ALA A 368 6.43 8.82 -16.89
C ALA A 368 5.59 10.10 -17.02
N ALA A 369 6.12 11.26 -16.61
CA ALA A 369 5.40 12.53 -16.55
C ALA A 369 6.12 13.64 -17.33
N PRO A 370 6.28 13.51 -18.66
CA PRO A 370 6.96 14.52 -19.48
C PRO A 370 6.15 15.82 -19.65
N LEU A 371 5.01 15.95 -18.97
CA LEU A 371 4.13 17.12 -19.03
C LEU A 371 4.41 18.01 -17.83
N LEU A 372 5.21 19.06 -17.99
CA LEU A 372 5.42 20.07 -16.94
C LEU A 372 4.10 20.61 -16.39
N LEU A 373 3.08 20.72 -17.25
CA LEU A 373 1.74 21.16 -16.87
C LEU A 373 1.05 20.27 -15.82
N LEU A 374 1.33 18.96 -15.81
CA LEU A 374 0.78 18.03 -14.81
C LEU A 374 1.73 17.84 -13.64
N TYR A 375 3.04 17.80 -13.94
CA TYR A 375 4.08 17.58 -12.95
C TYR A 375 4.10 18.70 -11.90
N ALA A 376 4.10 19.96 -12.32
CA ALA A 376 4.21 21.09 -11.37
C ALA A 376 3.04 21.14 -10.36
N PRO A 377 1.75 21.04 -10.76
CA PRO A 377 0.66 20.94 -9.80
C PRO A 377 0.75 19.71 -8.90
N SER A 378 1.22 18.57 -9.43
CA SER A 378 1.41 17.36 -8.62
C SER A 378 2.45 17.53 -7.53
N MET A 379 3.59 18.16 -7.80
CA MET A 379 4.65 18.36 -6.81
C MET A 379 4.34 19.50 -5.82
N VAL A 380 3.62 20.54 -6.26
CA VAL A 380 3.32 21.69 -5.40
C VAL A 380 2.09 21.45 -4.54
N TRP A 381 1.06 20.75 -5.04
CA TRP A 381 -0.21 20.60 -4.34
C TRP A 381 -0.50 19.15 -3.94
N PHE A 382 -0.54 18.22 -4.90
CA PHE A 382 -1.06 16.88 -4.62
C PHE A 382 -0.11 16.02 -3.77
N ALA A 383 1.19 16.04 -4.06
CA ALA A 383 2.16 15.25 -3.32
C ALA A 383 2.30 15.73 -1.86
N PRO A 384 2.40 17.06 -1.57
CA PRO A 384 2.43 17.52 -0.18
C PRO A 384 1.16 17.23 0.60
N LEU A 385 -0.02 17.31 -0.05
CA LEU A 385 -1.28 16.90 0.58
C LEU A 385 -1.27 15.40 0.94
N GLY A 386 -0.84 14.54 0.00
CA GLY A 386 -0.71 13.11 0.27
C GLY A 386 0.33 12.81 1.36
N TRP A 387 1.41 13.58 1.44
CA TRP A 387 2.39 13.43 2.51
C TRP A 387 1.82 13.77 3.88
N VAL A 388 1.12 14.90 4.00
CA VAL A 388 0.45 15.32 5.25
C VAL A 388 -0.61 14.31 5.67
N GLU A 389 -1.29 13.66 4.73
CA GLU A 389 -2.23 12.59 5.01
C GLU A 389 -1.55 11.35 5.60
N VAL A 390 -0.36 10.99 5.11
CA VAL A 390 0.40 9.81 5.56
C VAL A 390 1.22 10.08 6.83
N HIS A 391 1.59 11.33 7.10
CA HIS A 391 2.41 11.74 8.25
C HIS A 391 1.65 12.74 9.15
N PRO A 392 0.76 12.24 10.03
CA PRO A 392 0.03 13.08 10.97
C PRO A 392 1.00 13.92 11.81
N GLY A 393 0.79 15.24 11.84
CA GLY A 393 1.62 16.20 12.56
C GLY A 393 2.55 17.02 11.66
N SER A 394 2.83 16.58 10.42
CA SER A 394 3.57 17.39 9.46
C SER A 394 2.71 18.55 8.94
N THR A 395 3.31 19.72 8.81
CA THR A 395 2.67 20.86 8.12
C THR A 395 2.80 20.71 6.60
N PHE A 396 1.93 21.37 5.84
CA PHE A 396 2.06 21.42 4.38
C PHE A 396 3.41 22.00 3.92
N GLY A 397 3.97 22.95 4.69
CA GLY A 397 5.28 23.56 4.39
C GLY A 397 6.43 22.57 4.54
N GLU A 398 6.45 21.79 5.62
CA GLU A 398 7.42 20.71 5.84
C GLU A 398 7.30 19.64 4.76
N ALA A 399 6.08 19.23 4.44
CA ALA A 399 5.82 18.27 3.36
C ALA A 399 6.31 18.77 1.99
N LEU A 400 6.03 20.03 1.65
CA LEU A 400 6.51 20.65 0.41
C LEU A 400 8.04 20.73 0.37
N GLN A 401 8.67 21.08 1.50
CA GLN A 401 10.13 21.10 1.60
C GLN A 401 10.72 19.71 1.35
N GLU A 402 10.20 18.68 2.02
CA GLU A 402 10.69 17.31 1.89
C GLU A 402 10.55 16.79 0.45
N ILE A 403 9.38 17.00 -0.16
CA ILE A 403 9.12 16.62 -1.56
C ILE A 403 10.03 17.40 -2.51
N THR A 404 10.24 18.69 -2.27
CA THR A 404 11.13 19.52 -3.12
C THR A 404 12.57 19.05 -3.01
N VAL A 405 13.07 18.77 -1.80
CA VAL A 405 14.41 18.23 -1.57
C VAL A 405 14.58 16.87 -2.23
N GLY A 406 13.57 16.00 -2.16
CA GLY A 406 13.59 14.70 -2.82
C GLY A 406 13.48 14.75 -4.35
N SER A 407 12.86 15.80 -4.91
CA SER A 407 12.49 15.85 -6.34
C SER A 407 13.12 16.97 -7.18
N TRP A 408 13.96 17.84 -6.61
CA TRP A 408 14.51 18.99 -7.34
C TRP A 408 15.33 18.58 -8.58
N GLN A 409 16.06 17.46 -8.50
CA GLN A 409 16.87 16.95 -9.61
C GLN A 409 15.99 16.52 -10.80
N VAL A 410 14.85 15.89 -10.49
CA VAL A 410 13.82 15.49 -11.46
C VAL A 410 13.29 16.73 -12.16
N SER A 411 12.89 17.71 -11.34
CA SER A 411 12.31 18.97 -11.78
C SER A 411 13.28 19.70 -12.71
N LEU A 412 14.55 19.82 -12.32
CA LEU A 412 15.59 20.44 -13.12
C LEU A 412 15.78 19.70 -14.45
N GLY A 413 15.87 18.37 -14.44
CA GLY A 413 15.99 17.55 -15.64
C GLY A 413 14.82 17.76 -16.61
N LEU A 414 13.59 17.77 -16.10
CA LEU A 414 12.38 18.04 -16.88
C LEU A 414 12.37 19.46 -17.46
N PHE A 415 12.77 20.47 -16.69
CA PHE A 415 12.85 21.86 -17.18
C PHE A 415 13.90 22.02 -18.28
N VAL A 416 15.09 21.44 -18.10
CA VAL A 416 16.16 21.47 -19.11
C VAL A 416 15.72 20.78 -20.39
N LEU A 417 15.18 19.56 -20.29
CA LEU A 417 14.69 18.81 -21.45
C LEU A 417 13.59 19.59 -22.19
N SER A 418 12.59 20.08 -21.46
CA SER A 418 11.49 20.85 -22.05
C SER A 418 11.97 22.14 -22.71
N THR A 419 12.97 22.81 -22.13
CA THR A 419 13.61 24.00 -22.72
C THR A 419 14.31 23.66 -24.03
N VAL A 420 15.09 22.58 -24.08
CA VAL A 420 15.78 22.14 -25.30
C VAL A 420 14.77 21.83 -26.41
N LEU A 421 13.69 21.11 -26.10
CA LEU A 421 12.62 20.81 -27.06
C LEU A 421 11.94 22.08 -27.57
N ALA A 422 11.65 23.04 -26.67
CA ALA A 422 11.07 24.32 -27.03
C ALA A 422 11.97 25.15 -27.96
N VAL A 423 13.28 25.21 -27.68
CA VAL A 423 14.28 25.89 -28.51
C VAL A 423 14.35 25.23 -29.89
N PHE A 424 14.33 23.90 -29.97
CA PHE A 424 14.31 23.19 -31.24
C PHE A 424 13.05 23.52 -32.06
N VAL A 425 11.87 23.48 -31.45
CA VAL A 425 10.61 23.85 -32.11
C VAL A 425 10.62 25.29 -32.59
N TYR A 426 11.13 26.21 -31.77
CA TYR A 426 11.27 27.62 -32.12
C TYR A 426 12.17 27.81 -33.35
N ARG A 427 13.38 27.23 -33.33
CA ARG A 427 14.34 27.30 -34.44
C ARG A 427 13.76 26.70 -35.70
N TRP A 428 13.17 25.51 -35.60
CA TRP A 428 12.53 24.84 -36.73
C TRP A 428 11.39 25.65 -37.34
N GLN A 429 10.51 26.24 -36.51
CA GLN A 429 9.44 27.12 -36.98
C GLN A 429 10.01 28.33 -37.72
N ARG A 430 11.05 28.96 -37.16
CA ARG A 430 11.70 30.15 -37.73
C ARG A 430 12.40 29.84 -39.06
N GLU A 431 13.20 28.78 -39.13
CA GLU A 431 13.91 28.35 -40.35
C GLU A 431 12.95 27.93 -41.49
N ASN A 432 11.73 27.54 -41.14
CA ASN A 432 10.69 27.18 -42.11
C ASN A 432 9.66 28.30 -42.36
N ASN A 433 9.89 29.52 -41.84
CA ASN A 433 8.99 30.68 -41.98
C ASN A 433 7.53 30.38 -41.61
N ARG A 434 7.34 29.59 -40.55
CA ARG A 434 6.01 29.19 -40.09
C ARG A 434 5.47 30.18 -39.05
N PRO A 435 4.15 30.36 -38.97
CA PRO A 435 3.55 31.35 -38.09
C PRO A 435 3.61 30.93 -36.62
N ARG A 436 3.77 31.93 -35.74
CA ARG A 436 3.74 31.79 -34.27
C ARG A 436 4.79 30.83 -33.70
N PRO A 437 6.09 31.01 -34.02
CA PRO A 437 7.16 30.15 -33.51
C PRO A 437 7.18 30.08 -31.97
N VAL A 438 6.89 31.21 -31.31
CA VAL A 438 6.84 31.30 -29.83
C VAL A 438 5.71 30.46 -29.24
N ALA A 439 4.51 30.48 -29.82
CA ALA A 439 3.38 29.73 -29.28
C ALA A 439 3.62 28.20 -29.35
N TRP A 440 4.22 27.73 -30.44
CA TRP A 440 4.60 26.32 -30.58
C TRP A 440 5.74 25.92 -29.64
N ALA A 441 6.71 26.81 -29.41
CA ALA A 441 7.77 26.58 -28.44
C ALA A 441 7.21 26.48 -27.02
N VAL A 442 6.30 27.38 -26.62
CA VAL A 442 5.61 27.33 -25.31
C VAL A 442 4.79 26.05 -25.18
N ALA A 443 4.07 25.65 -26.22
CA ALA A 443 3.31 24.39 -26.19
C ALA A 443 4.23 23.18 -26.02
N ALA A 444 5.36 23.13 -26.74
CA ALA A 444 6.34 22.06 -26.59
C ALA A 444 7.04 22.08 -25.23
N PHE A 445 7.25 23.25 -24.63
CA PHE A 445 7.77 23.37 -23.27
C PHE A 445 6.79 22.79 -22.25
N LEU A 446 5.55 23.26 -22.24
CA LEU A 446 4.54 22.86 -21.25
C LEU A 446 4.15 21.38 -21.37
N LEU A 447 4.15 20.86 -22.59
CA LEU A 447 3.73 19.49 -22.93
C LEU A 447 4.93 18.55 -23.16
N GLY A 448 6.16 19.02 -22.91
CA GLY A 448 7.42 18.29 -23.07
C GLY A 448 7.50 17.37 -24.30
N VAL A 449 7.93 16.12 -24.07
CA VAL A 449 8.17 15.13 -25.13
C VAL A 449 6.91 14.82 -25.96
N PRO A 450 5.71 14.56 -25.36
CA PRO A 450 4.49 14.35 -26.13
C PRO A 450 4.11 15.55 -27.01
N GLY A 451 4.24 16.77 -26.48
CA GLY A 451 3.98 18.00 -27.24
C GLY A 451 4.93 18.14 -28.41
N PHE A 452 6.21 17.84 -28.20
CA PHE A 452 7.22 17.86 -29.24
C PHE A 452 6.95 16.83 -30.34
N ILE A 453 6.64 15.58 -30.00
CA ILE A 453 6.33 14.52 -30.98
C ILE A 453 5.07 14.87 -31.77
N ALA A 454 3.99 15.29 -31.10
CA ALA A 454 2.77 15.73 -31.76
C ALA A 454 3.04 16.89 -32.74
N TYR A 455 3.91 17.82 -32.34
CA TYR A 455 4.37 18.89 -33.20
C TYR A 455 5.12 18.33 -34.44
N LEU A 456 6.07 17.41 -34.26
CA LEU A 456 6.78 16.77 -35.39
C LEU A 456 5.84 15.98 -36.32
N ILE A 457 4.79 15.34 -35.81
CA ILE A 457 3.81 14.63 -36.65
C ILE A 457 3.05 15.62 -37.55
N LEU A 458 2.60 16.74 -36.99
CA LEU A 458 1.86 17.76 -37.74
C LEU A 458 2.73 18.53 -38.73
N TYR A 459 3.98 18.78 -38.35
CA TYR A 459 4.82 19.80 -38.96
C TYR A 459 6.18 19.29 -39.45
N GLY A 460 6.56 18.06 -39.15
CA GLY A 460 7.86 17.48 -39.52
C GLY A 460 7.98 17.09 -40.98
N ARG A 461 6.86 16.99 -41.72
CA ARG A 461 6.92 16.73 -43.16
C ARG A 461 7.54 17.94 -43.87
N PRO A 462 8.68 17.78 -44.58
CA PRO A 462 9.23 18.86 -45.39
C PRO A 462 8.15 19.27 -46.38
N SER A 463 7.87 20.57 -46.47
CA SER A 463 6.89 21.09 -47.41
C SER A 463 7.30 20.63 -48.81
N VAL A 464 6.53 19.71 -49.41
CA VAL A 464 6.76 19.17 -50.77
C VAL A 464 6.95 20.31 -51.78
N ALA A 465 6.42 21.49 -51.48
CA ALA A 465 6.66 22.75 -52.18
C ALA A 465 8.16 23.08 -52.40
N ARG A 466 9.06 22.88 -51.42
CA ARG A 466 10.52 23.15 -51.60
C ARG A 466 11.20 22.14 -52.53
N ALA A 467 10.70 20.90 -52.60
CA ALA A 467 11.24 19.90 -53.53
C ALA A 467 10.83 20.17 -54.98
N ARG A 468 9.65 20.78 -55.21
CA ARG A 468 9.18 21.15 -56.56
C ARG A 468 9.90 22.37 -57.13
N THR A 469 10.14 23.42 -56.35
CA THR A 469 10.88 24.61 -56.85
C THR A 469 12.34 24.31 -57.16
N ARG A 470 12.97 23.35 -56.49
CA ARG A 470 14.35 22.96 -56.81
C ARG A 470 14.48 22.07 -58.06
N LYS A 471 13.43 21.35 -58.45
CA LYS A 471 13.41 20.52 -59.68
C LYS A 471 13.06 21.31 -60.95
N ILE A 472 12.34 22.43 -60.84
CA ILE A 472 11.96 23.24 -62.01
C ILE A 472 13.12 24.16 -62.45
N ALA A 473 14.08 24.45 -61.56
CA ALA A 473 15.21 25.34 -61.87
C ALA A 473 16.39 24.66 -62.60
N THR A 474 16.34 23.36 -62.91
CA THR A 474 17.45 22.63 -63.57
C THR A 474 17.04 21.85 -64.82
N THR A 475 15.82 22.01 -65.32
CA THR A 475 15.47 21.53 -66.67
C THR A 475 15.60 22.68 -67.65
N GLU A 476 16.85 22.97 -68.07
CA GLU A 476 17.05 23.64 -69.35
C GLU A 476 16.37 22.78 -70.43
N PRO A 477 15.50 23.36 -71.26
CA PRO A 477 15.02 22.66 -72.43
C PRO A 477 16.22 22.42 -73.36
N LYS A 478 16.70 21.17 -73.45
CA LYS A 478 17.52 20.77 -74.60
C LYS A 478 16.66 20.95 -75.84
N LEU A 479 16.91 22.03 -76.58
CA LEU A 479 16.45 22.23 -77.94
C LEU A 479 17.01 21.06 -78.77
N LEU A 480 16.16 20.08 -79.08
CA LEU A 480 16.43 19.09 -80.12
C LEU A 480 16.40 19.83 -81.45
N GLY A 481 17.58 20.20 -81.94
CA GLY A 481 17.78 20.63 -83.33
C GLY A 481 17.46 19.46 -84.25
N ILE A 482 16.35 19.58 -84.98
CA ILE A 482 16.04 18.73 -86.14
C ILE A 482 16.72 19.41 -87.32
N GLU A 483 17.91 18.92 -87.72
CA GLU A 483 18.50 19.24 -89.03
C GLU A 483 17.79 18.40 -90.09
N ILE A 484 17.04 19.06 -90.97
CA ILE A 484 16.52 18.49 -92.22
C ILE A 484 17.55 18.86 -93.30
N PHE A 485 18.34 17.88 -93.75
CA PHE A 485 19.13 18.01 -94.98
C PHE A 485 18.26 17.70 -96.20
N ALA A 486 18.37 18.55 -97.21
CA ALA A 486 17.95 18.34 -98.60
C ALA A 486 19.20 18.19 -99.47
#